data_AF-A0A5N8XE92-F1
#
_entry.id   AF-A0A5N8XE92-F1
#
_cell.length_a   1.000
_cell.length_b   1.000
_cell.length_c   1.000
_cell.angle_alpha   90.00
_cell.angle_beta   90.00
_cell.angle_gamma   90.00
#
_symmetry.space_group_name_H-M   'P 1'
#
loop_
_entity.id
_entity.type
_entity.pdbx_description
1 polymer ?
#
loop_
_entity_poly.entity_id
_entity_poly.type
_entity_poly.pdbx_seq_one_letter_code
_entity_poly.pdbx_strand_id
1 'polypeptide(L)'
;MKELNELGETRAYALVARLLDDPVTRNIGARLARAACHLWRAAPVELLPLLVRYRGPELGPAFEAAFTTASISREAMRAHGALLRGVAFTPYPRPHSPRTRRPSVSAYDSASATALLTAKPIGVIRLDRAPEIFGALLDAGPLTFRQAAQLYNLTFRLPGRSQAQCAALWLRHAGPGALPRLLAHMTPYLDDYGIGEYCLHGLAQMGQQASAALPAVTALIDRRTRIPCNDSTPDAEMELDERLLAAALSARRAMSSRPAPDAA
;
A
#
# COMPACT_ATOMS: atom_id res chain seq x y z
N MET A 1 -11.37 4.61 22.15
CA MET A 1 -11.54 4.90 20.71
C MET A 1 -12.87 5.56 20.39
N LYS A 2 -14.01 5.04 20.90
CA LYS A 2 -15.34 5.64 20.65
C LYS A 2 -15.41 7.12 21.01
N GLU A 3 -14.90 7.49 22.18
CA GLU A 3 -14.83 8.88 22.67
C GLU A 3 -13.94 9.81 21.82
N LEU A 4 -12.89 9.27 21.18
CA LEU A 4 -12.01 10.02 20.28
C LEU A 4 -12.69 10.34 18.94
N ASN A 5 -13.47 9.39 18.42
CA ASN A 5 -14.28 9.62 17.21
C ASN A 5 -15.37 10.66 17.46
N GLU A 6 -15.97 10.67 18.65
CA GLU A 6 -17.00 11.66 19.04
C GLU A 6 -16.41 13.06 19.23
N LEU A 7 -15.14 13.17 19.68
CA LEU A 7 -14.46 14.44 19.84
C LEU A 7 -14.19 15.15 18.51
N GLY A 8 -13.91 14.38 17.45
CA GLY A 8 -13.52 14.88 16.13
C GLY A 8 -12.02 15.23 16.03
N GLU A 9 -11.49 15.12 14.82
CA GLU A 9 -10.05 15.16 14.50
C GLU A 9 -9.34 16.43 15.02
N THR A 10 -9.80 17.62 14.62
CA THR A 10 -9.16 18.90 14.99
C THR A 10 -9.21 19.15 16.51
N ARG A 11 -10.32 18.78 17.15
CA ARG A 11 -10.47 18.95 18.61
C ARG A 11 -9.55 17.97 19.37
N ALA A 12 -9.33 16.78 18.83
CA ALA A 12 -8.41 15.82 19.41
C ALA A 12 -6.98 16.36 19.38
N TYR A 13 -6.55 16.99 18.28
CA TYR A 13 -5.22 17.58 18.18
C TYR A 13 -5.04 18.76 19.16
N ALA A 14 -6.05 19.63 19.28
CA ALA A 14 -6.03 20.71 20.26
C ALA A 14 -5.97 20.19 21.70
N LEU A 15 -6.70 19.11 22.01
CA LEU A 15 -6.64 18.46 23.31
C LEU A 15 -5.26 17.85 23.58
N VAL A 16 -4.68 17.15 22.61
CA VAL A 16 -3.30 16.62 22.70
C VAL A 16 -2.31 17.75 23.01
N ALA A 17 -2.37 18.85 22.27
CA ALA A 17 -1.47 19.99 22.46
C ALA A 17 -1.53 20.53 23.90
N ARG A 18 -2.74 20.74 24.44
CA ARG A 18 -2.91 21.19 25.84
C ARG A 18 -2.36 20.20 26.86
N LEU A 19 -2.63 18.90 26.66
CA LEU A 19 -2.19 17.87 27.59
C LEU A 19 -0.68 17.66 27.57
N LEU A 20 -0.02 17.86 26.43
CA LEU A 20 1.44 17.76 26.30
C LEU A 20 2.17 18.93 26.97
N ASP A 21 1.55 20.11 26.99
CA ASP A 21 2.12 21.33 27.59
C ASP A 21 2.27 21.18 29.12
N ASP A 22 1.26 20.61 29.79
CA ASP A 22 1.28 20.36 31.24
C ASP A 22 2.07 19.07 31.58
N PRO A 23 3.17 19.16 32.37
CA PRO A 23 3.94 18.00 32.83
C PRO A 23 3.10 16.91 33.51
N VAL A 24 2.06 17.28 34.26
CA VAL A 24 1.21 16.34 35.01
C VAL A 24 0.37 15.48 34.05
N THR A 25 -0.08 16.05 32.94
CA THR A 25 -0.94 15.35 31.97
C THR A 25 -0.21 14.85 30.73
N ARG A 26 1.10 15.11 30.60
CA ARG A 26 1.87 14.85 29.39
C ARG A 26 1.80 13.40 28.90
N ASN A 27 1.85 12.43 29.81
CA ASN A 27 1.71 11.02 29.46
C ASN A 27 0.31 10.68 28.90
N ILE A 28 -0.74 11.36 29.38
CA ILE A 28 -2.10 11.22 28.83
C ILE A 28 -2.14 11.82 27.42
N GLY A 29 -1.55 13.01 27.23
CA GLY A 29 -1.41 13.66 25.92
C GLY A 29 -0.69 12.76 24.91
N ALA A 30 0.41 12.11 25.30
CA ALA A 30 1.13 11.18 24.44
C ALA A 30 0.31 9.94 24.05
N ARG A 31 -0.41 9.34 25.01
CA ARG A 31 -1.32 8.21 24.71
C ARG A 31 -2.44 8.62 23.76
N LEU A 32 -3.00 9.82 23.95
CA LEU A 32 -4.03 10.37 23.07
C LEU A 32 -3.47 10.64 21.67
N ALA A 33 -2.24 11.16 21.57
CA ALA A 33 -1.55 11.37 20.29
C ALA A 33 -1.34 10.05 19.54
N ARG A 34 -0.86 9.02 20.22
CA ARG A 34 -0.71 7.67 19.65
C ARG A 34 -2.04 7.13 19.12
N ALA A 35 -3.11 7.23 19.90
CA ALA A 35 -4.44 6.77 19.49
C ALA A 35 -4.97 7.58 18.28
N ALA A 36 -4.72 8.89 18.23
CA ALA A 36 -5.07 9.72 17.09
C ALA A 36 -4.32 9.30 15.81
N CYS A 37 -3.03 8.93 15.91
CA CYS A 37 -2.24 8.39 14.79
C CYS A 37 -2.82 7.09 14.23
N HIS A 38 -3.41 6.23 15.06
CA HIS A 38 -4.07 5.00 14.62
C HIS A 38 -5.42 5.25 13.93
N LEU A 39 -6.09 6.37 14.21
CA LEU A 39 -7.41 6.67 13.68
C LEU A 39 -7.34 7.50 12.39
N TRP A 40 -6.53 8.55 12.38
CA TRP A 40 -6.51 9.55 11.31
C TRP A 40 -5.17 9.59 10.58
N ARG A 41 -5.23 9.70 9.25
CA ARG A 41 -4.03 9.77 8.41
C ARG A 41 -3.22 11.04 8.59
N ALA A 42 -3.88 12.16 8.90
CA ALA A 42 -3.22 13.45 9.11
C ALA A 42 -2.53 13.57 10.47
N ALA A 43 -2.96 12.78 11.47
CA ALA A 43 -2.48 12.91 12.85
C ALA A 43 -0.95 12.83 13.00
N PRO A 44 -0.22 11.92 12.34
CA PRO A 44 1.24 11.91 12.43
C PRO A 44 1.89 13.21 11.95
N VAL A 45 1.37 13.86 10.90
CA VAL A 45 1.91 15.13 10.40
C VAL A 45 1.66 16.23 11.43
N GLU A 46 0.44 16.34 11.93
CA GLU A 46 0.06 17.39 12.88
C GLU A 46 0.71 17.23 14.27
N LEU A 47 0.87 15.99 14.74
CA LEU A 47 1.27 15.73 16.13
C LEU A 47 2.77 15.49 16.30
N LEU A 48 3.50 15.07 15.26
CA LEU A 48 4.93 14.80 15.37
C LEU A 48 5.74 16.03 15.82
N PRO A 49 5.52 17.25 15.30
CA PRO A 49 6.21 18.44 15.79
C PRO A 49 5.98 18.72 17.28
N LEU A 50 4.75 18.49 17.77
CA LEU A 50 4.42 18.66 19.18
C LEU A 50 5.14 17.62 20.06
N LEU A 51 5.16 16.37 19.63
CA LEU A 51 5.92 15.31 20.31
C LEU A 51 7.43 15.61 20.31
N VAL A 52 7.99 16.18 19.24
CA VAL A 52 9.40 16.62 19.28
C VAL A 52 9.61 17.77 20.26
N ARG A 53 8.73 18.78 20.25
CA ARG A 53 8.85 19.99 21.08
C ARG A 53 8.84 19.68 22.58
N TYR A 54 7.93 18.81 23.02
CA TYR A 54 7.73 18.50 24.45
C TYR A 54 8.60 17.34 24.95
N ARG A 55 9.63 16.98 24.18
CA ARG A 55 10.57 15.93 24.54
C ARG A 55 11.47 16.39 25.69
N GLY A 56 11.52 15.61 26.76
CA GLY A 56 12.38 15.86 27.92
C GLY A 56 13.34 14.69 28.20
N PRO A 57 14.31 14.86 29.12
CA PRO A 57 15.26 13.80 29.51
C PRO A 57 14.59 12.60 30.21
N GLU A 58 13.39 12.79 30.78
CA GLU A 58 12.58 11.74 31.39
C GLU A 58 11.43 11.33 30.44
N LEU A 59 11.76 10.62 29.35
CA LEU A 59 10.73 10.09 28.47
C LEU A 59 10.01 8.94 29.14
N GLY A 60 8.73 9.14 29.45
CA GLY A 60 7.85 8.05 29.83
C GLY A 60 7.61 7.09 28.65
N PRO A 61 7.34 5.79 28.90
CA PRO A 61 7.07 4.81 27.85
C PRO A 61 5.94 5.20 26.89
N ALA A 62 4.95 5.97 27.37
CA ALA A 62 3.86 6.49 26.55
C ALA A 62 4.33 7.45 25.46
N PHE A 63 5.35 8.26 25.77
CA PHE A 63 5.89 9.25 24.85
C PHE A 63 6.71 8.59 23.75
N GLU A 64 7.56 7.62 24.11
CA GLU A 64 8.31 6.82 23.15
C GLU A 64 7.37 6.06 22.22
N ALA A 65 6.33 5.44 22.78
CA ALA A 65 5.32 4.74 22.00
C ALA A 65 4.61 5.66 21.00
N ALA A 66 4.21 6.87 21.41
CA ALA A 66 3.56 7.83 20.52
C ALA A 66 4.50 8.32 19.41
N PHE A 67 5.77 8.56 19.76
CA PHE A 67 6.79 8.99 18.82
C PHE A 67 7.09 7.92 17.77
N THR A 68 7.30 6.69 18.21
CA THR A 68 7.50 5.53 17.33
C THR A 68 6.32 5.36 16.38
N THR A 69 5.08 5.42 16.88
CA THR A 69 3.88 5.34 16.04
C THR A 69 3.83 6.47 15.01
N ALA A 70 4.04 7.73 15.41
CA ALA A 70 4.02 8.86 14.47
C ALA A 70 5.11 8.72 13.38
N SER A 71 6.26 8.14 13.73
CA SER A 71 7.37 7.89 12.79
C SER A 71 7.08 6.82 11.72
N ILE A 72 6.02 6.02 11.88
CA ILE A 72 5.59 5.07 10.84
C ILE A 72 5.11 5.81 9.60
N SER A 73 4.50 7.00 9.77
CA SER A 73 3.97 7.78 8.65
C SER A 73 5.07 8.32 7.74
N ARG A 74 5.04 7.92 6.47
CA ARG A 74 6.04 8.39 5.49
C ARG A 74 5.90 9.88 5.21
N GLU A 75 4.68 10.39 5.25
CA GLU A 75 4.41 11.81 5.03
C GLU A 75 4.95 12.66 6.18
N ALA A 76 4.65 12.29 7.43
CA ALA A 76 5.20 12.99 8.60
C ALA A 76 6.73 12.98 8.60
N MET A 77 7.35 11.85 8.26
CA MET A 77 8.81 11.75 8.17
C MET A 77 9.40 12.60 7.04
N ARG A 78 8.69 12.80 5.92
CA ARG A 78 9.13 13.72 4.86
C ARG A 78 8.97 15.17 5.28
N ALA A 79 7.84 15.53 5.89
CA ALA A 79 7.53 16.90 6.30
C ALA A 79 8.40 17.37 7.48
N HIS A 80 8.67 16.48 8.43
CA HIS A 80 9.25 16.84 9.73
C HIS A 80 10.52 16.06 10.08
N GLY A 81 11.05 15.23 9.18
CA GLY A 81 12.26 14.43 9.44
C GLY A 81 13.46 15.26 9.86
N ALA A 82 13.54 16.52 9.43
CA ALA A 82 14.58 17.45 9.86
C ALA A 82 14.55 17.75 11.38
N LEU A 83 13.36 17.75 12.00
CA LEU A 83 13.17 17.95 13.44
C LEU A 83 13.67 16.76 14.26
N LEU A 84 13.81 15.59 13.64
CA LEU A 84 14.26 14.36 14.28
C LEU A 84 15.79 14.24 14.30
N ARG A 85 16.51 15.15 13.65
CA ARG A 85 17.98 15.15 13.67
C ARG A 85 18.48 15.44 15.08
N GLY A 86 19.21 14.49 15.67
CA GLY A 86 19.68 14.57 17.05
C GLY A 86 18.68 14.05 18.09
N VAL A 87 17.51 13.57 17.65
CA VAL A 87 16.55 12.90 18.53
C VAL A 87 16.86 11.40 18.54
N ALA A 88 17.39 10.89 19.65
CA ALA A 88 17.52 9.44 19.85
C ALA A 88 16.13 8.80 19.93
N PHE A 89 15.75 7.98 18.95
CA PHE A 89 14.55 7.16 19.03
C PHE A 89 14.78 5.85 18.27
N THR A 90 14.05 4.81 18.65
CA THR A 90 14.05 3.53 17.94
C THR A 90 12.98 3.59 16.85
N PRO A 91 13.34 3.59 15.56
CA PRO A 91 12.34 3.53 14.50
C PRO A 91 11.49 2.28 14.64
N TYR A 92 10.21 2.38 14.29
CA TYR A 92 9.36 1.19 14.25
C TYR A 92 10.01 0.15 13.33
N PRO A 93 10.21 -1.10 13.81
CA PRO A 93 10.84 -2.13 13.02
C PRO A 93 9.94 -2.38 11.82
N ARG A 94 10.39 -1.95 10.64
CA ARG A 94 9.69 -2.31 9.41
C ARG A 94 9.75 -3.83 9.33
N PRO A 95 8.63 -4.59 9.44
CA PRO A 95 8.59 -5.95 8.93
C PRO A 95 9.25 -5.87 7.58
N HIS A 96 10.22 -6.77 7.35
CA HIS A 96 10.79 -6.92 6.04
C HIS A 96 9.60 -7.19 5.13
N SER A 97 9.12 -6.17 4.41
CA SER A 97 8.29 -6.39 3.24
C SER A 97 9.04 -7.50 2.51
N PRO A 98 8.43 -8.66 2.25
CA PRO A 98 9.04 -9.61 1.33
C PRO A 98 9.34 -8.73 0.14
N ARG A 99 10.64 -8.48 -0.11
CA ARG A 99 11.10 -7.46 -1.05
C ARG A 99 10.15 -7.59 -2.22
N THR A 100 9.49 -6.51 -2.63
CA THR A 100 9.24 -6.32 -4.04
C THR A 100 10.62 -6.44 -4.65
N ARG A 101 10.99 -7.69 -4.90
CA ARG A 101 12.25 -8.12 -5.46
C ARG A 101 12.17 -7.31 -6.74
N ARG A 102 13.05 -6.31 -6.88
CA ARG A 102 13.38 -5.74 -8.19
C ARG A 102 13.25 -6.89 -9.17
N PRO A 103 12.50 -6.76 -10.28
CA PRO A 103 12.36 -7.84 -11.23
C PRO A 103 13.75 -8.39 -11.47
N SER A 104 14.04 -9.53 -10.85
CA SER A 104 15.29 -10.21 -11.11
C SER A 104 15.12 -10.57 -12.56
N VAL A 105 16.13 -10.27 -13.37
CA VAL A 105 16.36 -10.90 -14.68
C VAL A 105 15.64 -12.25 -14.66
N SER A 106 14.58 -12.36 -15.46
CA SER A 106 13.55 -13.38 -15.26
C SER A 106 14.20 -14.71 -14.95
N ALA A 107 13.93 -15.26 -13.76
CA ALA A 107 14.48 -16.57 -13.38
C ALA A 107 14.00 -17.69 -14.33
N TYR A 108 12.97 -17.38 -15.14
CA TYR A 108 12.46 -18.24 -16.18
C TYR A 108 12.75 -17.63 -17.55
N ASP A 109 13.39 -18.40 -18.43
CA ASP A 109 13.29 -18.16 -19.86
C ASP A 109 11.96 -18.74 -20.41
N SER A 110 11.63 -18.42 -21.66
CA SER A 110 10.39 -18.89 -22.30
C SER A 110 10.30 -20.42 -22.35
N ALA A 111 11.43 -21.12 -22.50
CA ALA A 111 11.48 -22.58 -22.58
C ALA A 111 11.11 -23.22 -21.24
N SER A 112 11.74 -22.77 -20.15
CA SER A 112 11.49 -23.21 -18.78
C SER A 112 10.08 -22.86 -18.33
N ALA A 113 9.57 -21.67 -18.67
CA ALA A 113 8.19 -21.27 -18.42
C ALA A 113 7.18 -22.17 -19.14
N THR A 114 7.45 -22.51 -20.41
CA THR A 114 6.60 -23.40 -21.21
C THR A 114 6.58 -24.83 -20.67
N ALA A 115 7.74 -25.38 -20.31
CA ALA A 115 7.86 -26.71 -19.73
C ALA A 115 7.08 -26.80 -18.40
N LEU A 116 7.23 -25.79 -17.54
CA LEU A 116 6.53 -25.70 -16.27
C LEU A 116 5.00 -25.66 -16.46
N LEU A 117 4.49 -24.78 -17.33
CA LEU A 117 3.05 -24.64 -17.55
C LEU A 117 2.42 -25.87 -18.23
N THR A 118 3.17 -26.57 -19.09
CA THR A 118 2.72 -27.82 -19.69
C THR A 118 2.47 -28.90 -18.64
N ALA A 119 3.33 -28.99 -17.62
CA ALA A 119 3.18 -29.91 -16.50
C ALA A 119 2.05 -29.52 -15.52
N LYS A 120 1.49 -28.31 -15.64
CA LYS A 120 0.38 -27.84 -14.81
C LYS A 120 -0.98 -28.04 -15.48
N PRO A 121 -2.04 -28.31 -14.70
CA PRO A 121 -3.40 -28.30 -15.21
C PRO A 121 -3.79 -26.91 -15.73
N ILE A 122 -4.80 -26.88 -16.61
CA ILE A 122 -5.41 -25.63 -17.10
C ILE A 122 -6.28 -24.98 -16.02
N GLY A 123 -6.86 -25.79 -15.14
CA GLY A 123 -7.78 -25.36 -14.08
C GLY A 123 -7.15 -24.44 -13.03
N VAL A 124 -7.99 -24.00 -12.08
CA VAL A 124 -7.59 -23.05 -11.04
C VAL A 124 -6.62 -23.71 -10.07
N ILE A 125 -5.34 -23.36 -10.19
CA ILE A 125 -4.30 -23.76 -9.23
C ILE A 125 -3.53 -22.53 -8.77
N ARG A 126 -2.96 -22.60 -7.56
CA ARG A 126 -1.94 -21.64 -7.15
C ARG A 126 -0.69 -21.88 -7.99
N LEU A 127 -0.19 -20.81 -8.59
CA LEU A 127 1.09 -20.82 -9.29
C LEU A 127 1.97 -19.74 -8.66
N ASP A 128 2.91 -20.19 -7.83
CA ASP A 128 3.95 -19.30 -7.33
C ASP A 128 4.72 -18.72 -8.51
N ARG A 129 5.09 -17.44 -8.42
CA ARG A 129 5.81 -16.74 -9.49
C ARG A 129 5.05 -16.64 -10.83
N ALA A 130 3.72 -16.74 -10.81
CA ALA A 130 2.90 -16.56 -12.02
C ALA A 130 3.27 -15.31 -12.83
N PRO A 131 3.51 -14.12 -12.21
CA PRO A 131 3.85 -12.93 -12.98
C PRO A 131 5.18 -13.06 -13.73
N GLU A 132 6.19 -13.68 -13.13
CA GLU A 132 7.48 -13.92 -13.76
C GLU A 132 7.37 -14.93 -14.91
N ILE A 133 6.61 -16.01 -14.71
CA ILE A 133 6.39 -17.06 -15.73
C ILE A 133 5.65 -16.49 -16.95
N PHE A 134 4.51 -15.83 -16.74
CA PHE A 134 3.72 -15.28 -17.84
C PHE A 134 4.36 -14.04 -18.46
N GLY A 135 5.11 -13.26 -17.68
CA GLY A 135 5.94 -12.17 -18.19
C GLY A 135 6.97 -12.66 -19.21
N ALA A 136 7.76 -13.67 -18.84
CA ALA A 136 8.77 -14.26 -19.73
C ALA A 136 8.17 -14.82 -21.03
N LEU A 137 6.98 -15.44 -20.95
CA LEU A 137 6.29 -15.94 -22.14
C LEU A 137 5.80 -14.80 -23.04
N LEU A 138 5.19 -13.77 -22.47
CA LEU A 138 4.71 -12.60 -23.22
C LEU A 138 5.85 -11.77 -23.82
N ASP A 139 7.03 -11.77 -23.20
CA ASP A 139 8.25 -11.15 -23.73
C ASP A 139 8.80 -11.93 -24.94
N ALA A 140 8.63 -13.25 -24.97
CA ALA A 140 9.07 -14.10 -26.07
C ALA A 140 8.07 -14.19 -27.23
N GLY A 141 6.77 -13.95 -26.98
CA GLY A 141 5.76 -13.95 -28.04
C GLY A 141 4.33 -14.12 -27.54
N PRO A 142 3.37 -14.33 -28.46
CA PRO A 142 1.98 -14.57 -28.09
C PRO A 142 1.83 -15.87 -27.31
N LEU A 143 0.97 -15.85 -26.29
CA LEU A 143 0.64 -17.06 -25.53
C LEU A 143 -0.11 -18.06 -26.42
N THR A 144 0.21 -19.34 -26.26
CA THR A 144 -0.63 -20.42 -26.79
C THR A 144 -2.01 -20.39 -26.14
N PHE A 145 -3.02 -20.99 -26.78
CA PHE A 145 -4.37 -21.11 -26.23
C PHE A 145 -4.39 -21.68 -24.80
N ARG A 146 -3.57 -22.71 -24.54
CA ARG A 146 -3.45 -23.33 -23.21
C ARG A 146 -2.90 -22.36 -22.17
N GLN A 147 -1.82 -21.65 -22.50
CA GLN A 147 -1.19 -20.68 -21.60
C GLN A 147 -2.13 -19.50 -21.33
N ALA A 148 -2.85 -19.02 -22.36
CA ALA A 148 -3.88 -18.00 -22.22
C ALA A 148 -5.01 -18.44 -21.28
N ALA A 149 -5.50 -19.68 -21.42
CA ALA A 149 -6.52 -20.22 -20.52
C ALA A 149 -6.04 -20.31 -19.05
N GLN A 150 -4.77 -20.69 -18.83
CA GLN A 150 -4.17 -20.70 -17.49
C GLN A 150 -4.08 -19.29 -16.89
N LEU A 151 -3.61 -18.31 -17.67
CA LEU A 151 -3.54 -16.91 -17.25
C LEU A 151 -4.94 -16.34 -16.95
N TYR A 152 -5.94 -16.65 -17.79
CA TYR A 152 -7.33 -16.26 -17.58
C TYR A 152 -7.87 -16.80 -16.24
N ASN A 153 -7.61 -18.08 -15.94
CA ASN A 153 -8.08 -18.69 -14.70
C ASN A 153 -7.42 -18.08 -13.46
N LEU A 154 -6.12 -17.77 -13.52
CA LEU A 154 -5.44 -17.05 -12.46
C LEU A 154 -5.97 -15.62 -12.27
N THR A 155 -6.37 -14.97 -13.36
CA THR A 155 -6.85 -13.58 -13.36
C THR A 155 -8.31 -13.43 -12.93
N PHE A 156 -9.19 -14.40 -13.24
CA PHE A 156 -10.64 -14.23 -13.05
C PHE A 156 -11.31 -15.30 -12.18
N ARG A 157 -10.64 -16.41 -11.87
CA ARG A 157 -11.28 -17.53 -11.13
C ARG A 157 -10.73 -17.73 -9.73
N LEU A 158 -9.55 -17.22 -9.42
CA LEU A 158 -8.97 -17.32 -8.08
C LEU A 158 -8.92 -15.93 -7.43
N PRO A 159 -9.83 -15.62 -6.48
CA PRO A 159 -9.72 -14.39 -5.73
C PRO A 159 -8.42 -14.38 -4.92
N GLY A 160 -7.68 -13.27 -4.95
CA GLY A 160 -6.45 -13.14 -4.18
C GLY A 160 -5.31 -12.39 -4.88
N ARG A 161 -4.10 -12.58 -4.36
CA ARG A 161 -2.89 -11.88 -4.83
C ARG A 161 -2.55 -12.18 -6.30
N SER A 162 -2.63 -13.45 -6.69
CA SER A 162 -2.33 -13.88 -8.06
C SER A 162 -3.22 -13.20 -9.10
N GLN A 163 -4.49 -12.96 -8.76
CA GLN A 163 -5.46 -12.23 -9.58
C GLN A 163 -4.94 -10.85 -9.96
N ALA A 164 -4.59 -10.07 -8.94
CA ALA A 164 -4.17 -8.69 -9.10
C ALA A 164 -2.82 -8.58 -9.82
N GLN A 165 -1.90 -9.52 -9.57
CA GLN A 165 -0.60 -9.55 -10.22
C GLN A 165 -0.68 -10.00 -11.69
N CYS A 166 -1.67 -10.82 -12.07
CA CYS A 166 -1.84 -11.30 -13.44
C CYS A 166 -2.68 -10.37 -14.32
N ALA A 167 -3.43 -9.43 -13.73
CA ALA A 167 -4.34 -8.55 -14.44
C ALA A 167 -3.68 -7.74 -15.58
N ALA A 168 -2.52 -7.14 -15.31
CA ALA A 168 -1.77 -6.38 -16.33
C ALA A 168 -1.22 -7.29 -17.45
N LEU A 169 -0.84 -8.52 -17.12
CA LEU A 169 -0.38 -9.51 -18.10
C LEU A 169 -1.54 -9.98 -18.99
N TRP A 170 -2.73 -10.16 -18.41
CA TRP A 170 -3.93 -10.45 -19.18
C TRP A 170 -4.28 -9.29 -20.12
N LEU A 171 -4.17 -8.03 -19.67
CA LEU A 171 -4.39 -6.87 -20.53
C LEU A 171 -3.40 -6.84 -21.70
N ARG A 172 -2.12 -7.11 -21.44
CA ARG A 172 -1.08 -7.20 -22.48
C ARG A 172 -1.35 -8.30 -23.50
N HIS A 173 -1.93 -9.42 -23.07
CA HIS A 173 -2.30 -10.53 -23.96
C HIS A 173 -3.59 -10.28 -24.75
N ALA A 174 -4.67 -9.92 -24.06
CA ALA A 174 -6.03 -9.82 -24.61
C ALA A 174 -6.34 -8.45 -25.24
N GLY A 175 -5.48 -7.45 -25.01
CA GLY A 175 -5.61 -6.10 -25.53
C GLY A 175 -6.66 -5.24 -24.81
N PRO A 176 -6.88 -4.01 -25.30
CA PRO A 176 -7.71 -3.00 -24.62
C PRO A 176 -9.16 -3.42 -24.35
N GLY A 177 -9.72 -4.34 -25.14
CA GLY A 177 -11.09 -4.84 -24.94
C GLY A 177 -11.27 -5.57 -23.60
N ALA A 178 -10.21 -6.06 -22.97
CA ALA A 178 -10.27 -6.71 -21.66
C ALA A 178 -10.33 -5.71 -20.49
N LEU A 179 -10.00 -4.43 -20.72
CA LEU A 179 -9.84 -3.43 -19.68
C LEU A 179 -11.09 -3.24 -18.80
N PRO A 180 -12.32 -3.07 -19.34
CA PRO A 180 -13.50 -2.83 -18.49
C PRO A 180 -13.73 -3.94 -17.48
N ARG A 181 -13.52 -5.20 -17.90
CA ARG A 181 -13.66 -6.37 -17.04
C ARG A 181 -12.57 -6.45 -15.97
N LEU A 182 -11.33 -6.10 -16.31
CA LEU A 182 -10.24 -6.05 -15.34
C LEU A 182 -10.49 -4.98 -14.28
N LEU A 183 -10.90 -3.77 -14.70
CA LEU A 183 -11.20 -2.69 -13.77
C LEU A 183 -12.36 -3.06 -12.84
N ALA A 184 -13.47 -3.59 -13.38
CA ALA A 184 -14.60 -4.06 -12.58
C ALA A 184 -14.21 -5.13 -11.55
N HIS A 185 -13.18 -5.92 -11.85
CA HIS A 185 -12.68 -6.98 -10.97
C HIS A 185 -11.68 -6.49 -9.92
N MET A 186 -10.99 -5.37 -10.16
CA MET A 186 -9.92 -4.87 -9.28
C MET A 186 -10.36 -3.71 -8.39
N THR A 187 -11.18 -2.79 -8.91
CA THR A 187 -11.56 -1.57 -8.17
C THR A 187 -12.35 -1.81 -6.87
N PRO A 188 -13.18 -2.87 -6.73
CA PRO A 188 -13.88 -3.11 -5.46
C PRO A 188 -12.97 -3.50 -4.30
N TYR A 189 -11.71 -3.85 -4.57
CA TYR A 189 -10.79 -4.39 -3.58
C TYR A 189 -9.62 -3.46 -3.26
N LEU A 190 -9.69 -2.19 -3.67
CA LEU A 190 -8.59 -1.25 -3.49
C LEU A 190 -8.32 -0.91 -2.02
N ASP A 191 -9.32 -1.01 -1.15
CA ASP A 191 -9.19 -0.78 0.30
C ASP A 191 -9.06 -2.08 1.11
N ASP A 192 -8.92 -3.23 0.45
CA ASP A 192 -8.62 -4.50 1.11
C ASP A 192 -7.13 -4.62 1.42
N TYR A 193 -6.78 -4.93 2.67
CA TYR A 193 -5.37 -5.03 3.09
C TYR A 193 -4.63 -6.26 2.56
N GLY A 194 -5.33 -7.34 2.27
CA GLY A 194 -4.77 -8.58 1.74
C GLY A 194 -4.44 -8.49 0.25
N ILE A 195 -5.22 -7.73 -0.52
CA ILE A 195 -5.12 -7.68 -1.98
C ILE A 195 -5.01 -6.28 -2.60
N GLY A 196 -5.43 -5.22 -1.93
CA GLY A 196 -5.50 -3.86 -2.48
C GLY A 196 -4.14 -3.32 -2.94
N GLU A 197 -3.06 -3.59 -2.19
CA GLU A 197 -1.69 -3.23 -2.63
C GLU A 197 -1.35 -3.85 -3.98
N TYR A 198 -1.73 -5.10 -4.21
CA TYR A 198 -1.49 -5.80 -5.47
C TYR A 198 -2.39 -5.26 -6.59
N CYS A 199 -3.65 -4.92 -6.28
CA CYS A 199 -4.55 -4.29 -7.25
C CYS A 199 -3.97 -2.96 -7.72
N LEU A 200 -3.49 -2.13 -6.80
CA LEU A 200 -2.86 -0.84 -7.10
C LEU A 200 -1.57 -1.01 -7.93
N HIS A 201 -0.76 -2.03 -7.65
CA HIS A 201 0.40 -2.35 -8.49
C HIS A 201 -0.01 -2.77 -9.90
N GLY A 202 -1.04 -3.61 -10.05
CA GLY A 202 -1.57 -4.00 -11.35
C GLY A 202 -2.10 -2.80 -12.13
N LEU A 203 -2.86 -1.90 -11.49
CA LEU A 203 -3.31 -0.65 -12.11
C LEU A 203 -2.13 0.25 -12.53
N ALA A 204 -1.08 0.33 -11.71
CA ALA A 204 0.13 1.07 -12.05
C ALA A 204 0.84 0.49 -13.28
N GLN A 205 0.87 -0.83 -13.44
CA GLN A 205 1.44 -1.51 -14.61
C GLN A 205 0.61 -1.31 -15.89
N MET A 206 -0.71 -1.16 -15.77
CA MET A 206 -1.58 -0.78 -16.89
C MET A 206 -1.39 0.69 -17.32
N GLY A 207 -0.84 1.52 -16.43
CA GLY A 207 -0.55 2.93 -16.70
C GLY A 207 -1.80 3.72 -17.09
N GLN A 208 -1.69 4.56 -18.12
CA GLN A 208 -2.79 5.43 -18.55
C GLN A 208 -4.06 4.67 -18.97
N GLN A 209 -3.94 3.42 -19.40
CA GLN A 209 -5.10 2.60 -19.77
C GLN A 209 -6.05 2.40 -18.57
N ALA A 210 -5.54 2.41 -17.34
CA ALA A 210 -6.35 2.28 -16.13
C ALA A 210 -6.97 3.60 -15.63
N SER A 211 -6.94 4.70 -16.41
CA SER A 211 -7.43 6.01 -15.98
C SER A 211 -8.87 6.03 -15.47
N ALA A 212 -9.73 5.13 -15.96
CA ALA A 212 -11.10 4.99 -15.47
C ALA A 212 -11.18 4.54 -13.98
N ALA A 213 -10.10 4.01 -13.41
CA ALA A 213 -10.01 3.69 -11.99
C ALA A 213 -9.53 4.88 -11.11
N LEU A 214 -9.14 6.01 -11.71
CA LEU A 214 -8.65 7.18 -10.97
C LEU A 214 -9.61 7.68 -9.89
N PRO A 215 -10.94 7.74 -10.09
CA PRO A 215 -11.85 8.17 -9.03
C PRO A 215 -11.77 7.27 -7.79
N ALA A 216 -11.70 5.95 -7.97
CA ALA A 216 -11.61 5.00 -6.86
C ALA A 216 -10.25 5.09 -6.14
N VAL A 217 -9.16 5.22 -6.89
CA VAL A 217 -7.81 5.42 -6.32
C VAL A 217 -7.71 6.75 -5.59
N THR A 218 -8.33 7.80 -6.10
CA THR A 218 -8.36 9.13 -5.47
C THR A 218 -9.18 9.11 -4.19
N ALA A 219 -10.36 8.48 -4.22
CA ALA A 219 -11.16 8.28 -3.03
C ALA A 219 -10.37 7.54 -1.94
N LEU A 220 -9.60 6.50 -2.29
CA LEU A 220 -8.72 5.79 -1.35
C LEU A 220 -7.63 6.71 -0.77
N ILE A 221 -7.01 7.58 -1.57
CA ILE A 221 -5.97 8.53 -1.13
C ILE A 221 -6.57 9.56 -0.17
N ASP A 222 -7.72 10.13 -0.52
CA ASP A 222 -8.33 11.26 0.18
C ASP A 222 -9.06 10.85 1.48
N ARG A 223 -9.08 9.56 1.80
CA ARG A 223 -9.61 9.07 3.09
C ARG A 223 -8.87 9.74 4.25
N ARG A 224 -9.66 10.30 5.17
CA ARG A 224 -9.15 10.86 6.42
C ARG A 224 -8.86 9.80 7.47
N THR A 225 -9.63 8.71 7.46
CA THR A 225 -9.54 7.63 8.44
C THR A 225 -8.78 6.43 7.88
N ARG A 226 -8.04 5.74 8.76
CA ARG A 226 -7.38 4.48 8.42
C ARG A 226 -8.40 3.36 8.30
N ILE A 227 -8.09 2.34 7.48
CA ILE A 227 -8.94 1.15 7.37
C ILE A 227 -8.65 0.25 8.60
N PRO A 228 -9.66 -0.27 9.31
CA PRO A 228 -9.42 -1.27 10.36
C PRO A 228 -9.06 -2.63 9.73
N CYS A 229 -8.00 -3.29 10.19
CA CYS A 229 -7.61 -4.62 9.69
C CYS A 229 -7.96 -5.74 10.69
N ASN A 230 -7.99 -5.46 11.99
CA ASN A 230 -8.18 -6.42 13.09
C ASN A 230 -7.27 -7.67 13.06
N ASP A 231 -6.21 -7.68 12.25
CA ASP A 231 -5.38 -8.84 11.99
C ASP A 231 -4.01 -8.76 12.67
N SER A 232 -3.69 -7.65 13.35
CA SER A 232 -2.39 -7.45 13.98
C SER A 232 -2.39 -6.38 15.10
N THR A 233 -1.22 -5.80 15.40
CA THR A 233 -1.12 -4.68 16.34
C THR A 233 -1.56 -3.38 15.66
N PRO A 234 -2.08 -2.38 16.40
CA PRO A 234 -2.46 -1.09 15.80
C PRO A 234 -1.34 -0.38 15.03
N ASP A 235 -0.08 -0.54 15.46
CA ASP A 235 1.08 0.01 14.74
C ASP A 235 1.34 -0.74 13.42
N ALA A 236 1.18 -2.07 13.40
CA ALA A 236 1.28 -2.86 12.19
C ALA A 236 0.13 -2.54 11.21
N GLU A 237 -1.10 -2.35 11.70
CA GLU A 237 -2.23 -1.91 10.87
C GLU A 237 -2.00 -0.52 10.28
N MET A 238 -1.47 0.42 11.07
CA MET A 238 -1.07 1.73 10.58
C MET A 238 -0.01 1.61 9.48
N GLU A 239 0.98 0.73 9.62
CA GLU A 239 1.98 0.49 8.58
C GLU A 239 1.36 -0.10 7.30
N LEU A 240 0.42 -1.04 7.42
CA LEU A 240 -0.32 -1.58 6.26
C LEU A 240 -1.05 -0.46 5.51
N ASP A 241 -1.72 0.45 6.21
CA ASP A 241 -2.39 1.62 5.62
C ASP A 241 -1.39 2.56 4.92
N GLU A 242 -0.23 2.82 5.53
CA GLU A 242 0.82 3.66 4.92
C GLU A 242 1.41 3.02 3.65
N ARG A 243 1.54 1.69 3.59
CA ARG A 243 1.95 0.98 2.37
C ARG A 243 0.88 1.06 1.30
N LEU A 244 -0.39 0.86 1.67
CA LEU A 244 -1.52 0.95 0.76
C LEU A 244 -1.64 2.36 0.16
N LEU A 245 -1.54 3.41 0.99
CA LEU A 245 -1.51 4.80 0.54
C LEU A 245 -0.33 5.06 -0.40
N ALA A 246 0.86 4.57 -0.09
CA ALA A 246 2.02 4.72 -0.96
C ALA A 246 1.82 4.02 -2.31
N ALA A 247 1.21 2.84 -2.34
CA ALA A 247 0.85 2.13 -3.57
C ALA A 247 -0.20 2.92 -4.37
N ALA A 248 -1.19 3.52 -3.71
CA ALA A 248 -2.22 4.34 -4.34
C ALA A 248 -1.63 5.60 -4.98
N LEU A 249 -0.75 6.30 -4.28
CA LEU A 249 -0.01 7.44 -4.81
C LEU A 249 0.89 7.04 -5.99
N SER A 250 1.46 5.84 -5.99
CA SER A 250 2.23 5.32 -7.12
C SER A 250 1.35 5.02 -8.32
N ALA A 251 0.22 4.33 -8.11
CA ALA A 251 -0.75 4.02 -9.15
C ALA A 251 -1.32 5.30 -9.78
N ARG A 252 -1.72 6.28 -8.98
CA ARG A 252 -2.20 7.58 -9.46
C ARG A 252 -1.19 8.26 -10.37
N ARG A 253 0.09 8.28 -9.98
CA ARG A 253 1.17 8.83 -10.80
C ARG A 253 1.29 8.08 -12.13
N ALA A 254 1.34 6.75 -12.11
CA ALA A 254 1.45 5.95 -13.32
C ALA A 254 0.26 6.13 -14.28
N MET A 255 -0.96 6.24 -13.76
CA MET A 255 -2.18 6.46 -14.56
C MET A 255 -2.29 7.90 -15.11
N SER A 256 -1.64 8.87 -14.46
CA SER A 256 -1.68 10.29 -14.86
C SER A 256 -0.51 10.70 -15.75
N SER A 257 0.56 9.90 -15.80
CA SER A 257 1.71 10.14 -16.68
C SER A 257 1.28 9.99 -18.14
N ARG A 258 1.42 11.07 -18.92
CA ARG A 258 1.34 11.01 -20.38
C ARG A 258 2.56 10.22 -20.91
N PRO A 259 2.43 9.30 -21.88
CA PRO A 259 3.58 8.73 -22.54
C PRO A 259 4.40 9.87 -23.16
N ALA A 260 5.73 9.81 -23.02
CA ALA A 260 6.59 10.72 -23.77
C ALA A 260 6.26 10.57 -25.26
N PRO A 261 6.16 11.68 -26.04
CA PRO A 261 6.03 11.54 -27.47
C PRO A 261 7.24 10.74 -27.97
N ASP A 262 6.97 9.63 -28.65
CA ASP A 262 8.00 8.86 -29.34
C ASP A 262 8.78 9.83 -30.23
N ALA A 263 10.08 9.95 -30.00
CA ALA A 263 10.97 10.69 -30.87
C ALA A 263 11.01 9.94 -32.21
N ALA A 264 10.24 10.43 -33.17
CA ALA A 264 10.30 10.02 -34.57
C ALA A 264 11.63 10.44 -35.21
#